data_AF-A0A1A0LG44-F1
#
_entry.id   AF-A0A1A0LG44-F1
#
_cell.length_a   1.000
_cell.length_b   1.000
_cell.length_c   1.000
_cell.angle_alpha   90.00
_cell.angle_beta   90.00
_cell.angle_gamma   90.00
#
_symmetry.space_group_name_H-M   'P 1'
#
loop_
_entity.id
_entity.type
_entity.pdbx_description
1 polymer ?
#
loop_
_entity_poly.entity_id
_entity_poly.type
_entity_poly.pdbx_seq_one_letter_code
_entity_poly.pdbx_strand_id
1 'polypeptide(L)'
;MSDPYRVQPRLDPADAEPGGVSAEAVSALFRTVPAHLTDTDDPLIANEIRASHAFAAVTEYSQNSGTYSNESVWTSMSDLLNDMRHLCDMLGIDWDAVSRPYHYEAEISEEQ
;
A
#
# COMPACT_ATOMS: atom_id res chain seq x y z
N MET A 1 20.76 10.53 -6.75
CA MET A 1 20.82 9.19 -7.35
C MET A 1 19.48 8.54 -7.07
N SER A 2 18.78 7.98 -8.07
CA SER A 2 17.53 7.27 -7.82
C SER A 2 17.86 5.98 -7.07
N ASP A 3 17.14 5.73 -5.99
CA ASP A 3 17.22 4.47 -5.25
C ASP A 3 16.76 3.32 -6.16
N PRO A 4 17.63 2.34 -6.49
CA PRO A 4 17.31 1.30 -7.46
C PRO A 4 16.23 0.32 -6.95
N TYR A 5 15.95 0.31 -5.65
CA TYR A 5 14.99 -0.60 -5.03
C TYR A 5 13.63 0.07 -4.79
N ARG A 6 13.55 1.39 -5.01
CA ARG A 6 12.30 2.14 -4.92
C ARG A 6 11.47 1.95 -6.20
N VAL A 7 10.27 1.41 -6.06
CA VAL A 7 9.30 1.34 -7.16
C VAL A 7 9.01 2.75 -7.66
N GLN A 8 9.22 2.99 -8.96
CA GLN A 8 8.84 4.27 -9.55
C GLN A 8 7.31 4.41 -9.55
N PRO A 9 6.78 5.61 -9.24
CA PRO A 9 5.35 5.84 -9.34
C PRO A 9 4.83 5.46 -10.73
N ARG A 10 3.88 4.52 -10.77
CA ARG A 10 3.17 4.13 -12.00
C ARG A 10 1.93 4.98 -12.25
N LEU A 11 1.60 5.87 -11.31
CA LEU A 11 0.50 6.82 -11.34
C LEU A 11 1.06 8.24 -11.52
N ASP A 12 0.30 9.13 -12.16
CA ASP A 12 0.62 10.55 -12.21
C ASP A 12 0.51 11.12 -10.78
N PRO A 13 1.40 12.05 -10.34
CA PRO A 13 1.25 12.73 -9.06
C PRO A 13 -0.14 13.32 -8.80
N ALA A 14 -0.86 13.78 -9.84
CA ALA A 14 -2.23 14.26 -9.71
C ALA A 14 -3.22 13.17 -9.26
N ASP A 15 -2.90 11.90 -9.51
CA ASP A 15 -3.70 10.74 -9.12
C ASP A 15 -3.48 10.34 -7.65
N ALA A 16 -2.46 10.89 -6.99
CA ALA A 16 -2.12 10.64 -5.59
C ALA A 16 -2.80 11.62 -4.61
N GLU A 17 -3.73 12.44 -5.07
CA GLU A 17 -4.46 13.43 -4.27
C GLU A 17 -5.88 12.94 -3.90
N PRO A 18 -6.57 13.60 -2.94
CA PRO A 18 -8.00 13.37 -2.70
C PRO A 18 -8.82 13.50 -4.00
N GLY A 19 -9.62 12.49 -4.34
CA GLY A 19 -10.34 12.43 -5.62
C GLY A 19 -9.52 11.95 -6.82
N GLY A 20 -8.31 11.43 -6.59
CA GLY A 20 -7.47 10.78 -7.60
C GLY A 20 -8.03 9.45 -8.15
N VAL A 21 -7.16 8.51 -8.53
CA VAL A 21 -7.58 7.29 -9.23
C VAL A 21 -8.55 6.39 -8.46
N SER A 22 -9.46 5.75 -9.19
CA SER A 22 -10.37 4.75 -8.63
C SER A 22 -9.65 3.43 -8.32
N ALA A 23 -10.24 2.64 -7.42
CA ALA A 23 -9.72 1.31 -7.09
C ALA A 23 -9.63 0.39 -8.33
N GLU A 24 -10.57 0.51 -9.27
CA GLU A 24 -10.55 -0.28 -10.50
C GLU A 24 -9.34 0.04 -11.40
N ALA A 25 -8.95 1.32 -11.49
CA ALA A 25 -7.77 1.72 -12.25
C ALA A 25 -6.48 1.18 -11.61
N VAL A 26 -6.38 1.20 -10.28
CA VAL A 26 -5.22 0.67 -9.55
C VAL A 26 -5.16 -0.86 -9.60
N SER A 27 -6.31 -1.55 -9.56
CA SER A 27 -6.39 -3.00 -9.72
C SER A 27 -5.76 -3.48 -11.04
N ALA A 28 -5.93 -2.71 -12.13
CA ALA A 28 -5.33 -3.04 -13.42
C ALA A 28 -3.79 -3.06 -13.38
N LEU A 29 -3.16 -2.23 -12.53
CA LEU A 29 -1.70 -2.16 -12.39
C LEU A 29 -1.10 -3.41 -11.73
N PHE A 30 -1.87 -4.06 -10.85
CA PHE A 30 -1.41 -5.22 -10.08
C PHE A 30 -1.68 -6.57 -10.76
N ARG A 31 -2.40 -6.59 -11.90
CA ARG A 31 -2.65 -7.83 -12.66
C ARG A 31 -1.39 -8.53 -13.16
N THR A 32 -0.28 -7.80 -13.26
CA THR A 32 1.01 -8.31 -13.73
C THR A 32 1.99 -8.60 -12.58
N VAL A 33 1.60 -8.37 -11.32
CA VAL A 33 2.45 -8.60 -10.16
C VAL A 33 2.31 -10.05 -9.69
N PRO A 34 3.42 -10.75 -9.37
CA PRO A 34 3.38 -12.12 -8.86
C PRO A 34 2.57 -12.25 -7.55
N ALA A 35 2.06 -13.45 -7.26
CA ALA A 35 1.14 -13.67 -6.14
C ALA A 35 1.82 -13.88 -4.79
N HIS A 36 3.12 -14.23 -4.74
CA HIS A 36 3.79 -14.66 -3.52
C HIS A 36 5.15 -14.01 -3.34
N LEU A 37 5.41 -13.52 -2.13
CA LEU A 37 6.65 -12.84 -1.75
C LEU A 37 7.89 -13.77 -1.78
N THR A 38 7.69 -15.08 -1.68
CA THR A 38 8.76 -16.09 -1.61
C THR A 38 9.38 -16.44 -2.96
N ASP A 39 8.83 -15.93 -4.06
CA ASP A 39 9.19 -16.35 -5.42
C ASP A 39 10.16 -15.39 -6.11
N THR A 40 10.84 -14.50 -5.36
CA THR A 40 11.75 -13.52 -5.95
C THR A 40 12.91 -13.12 -5.04
N ASP A 41 14.12 -13.14 -5.59
CA ASP A 41 15.33 -12.54 -5.00
C ASP A 41 15.52 -11.08 -5.48
N ASP A 42 14.58 -10.53 -6.23
CA ASP A 42 14.63 -9.15 -6.75
C ASP A 42 13.84 -8.22 -5.81
N PRO A 43 14.51 -7.27 -5.12
CA PRO A 43 13.83 -6.39 -4.17
C PRO A 43 12.79 -5.47 -4.82
N LEU A 44 12.92 -5.16 -6.11
CA LEU A 44 11.91 -4.38 -6.83
C LEU A 44 10.61 -5.19 -6.98
N ILE A 45 10.72 -6.46 -7.39
CA ILE A 45 9.57 -7.36 -7.51
C ILE A 45 8.95 -7.62 -6.13
N ALA A 46 9.78 -7.80 -5.09
CA ALA A 46 9.30 -7.95 -3.72
C ALA A 46 8.48 -6.74 -3.25
N ASN A 47 8.91 -5.52 -3.59
CA ASN A 47 8.18 -4.29 -3.26
C ASN A 47 6.85 -4.18 -4.03
N GLU A 48 6.80 -4.61 -5.29
CA GLU A 48 5.56 -4.66 -6.06
C GLU A 48 4.55 -5.65 -5.45
N ILE A 49 5.01 -6.82 -5.00
CA ILE A 49 4.17 -7.83 -4.33
C ILE A 49 3.64 -7.29 -3.00
N ARG A 50 4.47 -6.62 -2.21
CA ARG A 50 4.02 -6.00 -0.95
C ARG A 50 2.98 -4.91 -1.20
N ALA A 51 3.18 -4.09 -2.23
CA ALA A 51 2.21 -3.09 -2.65
C ALA A 51 0.88 -3.72 -3.11
N SER A 52 0.91 -4.88 -3.78
CA SER A 52 -0.31 -5.59 -4.20
C SER A 52 -1.10 -6.13 -3.01
N HIS A 53 -0.43 -6.68 -1.99
CA HIS A 53 -1.07 -7.10 -0.74
C HIS A 53 -1.73 -5.93 0.00
N ALA A 54 -1.02 -4.79 0.10
CA ALA A 54 -1.59 -3.58 0.71
C ALA A 54 -2.82 -3.09 -0.06
N PHE A 55 -2.76 -3.09 -1.40
CA PHE A 55 -3.89 -2.69 -2.23
C PHE A 55 -5.10 -3.63 -2.11
N ALA A 56 -4.88 -4.93 -1.92
CA ALA A 56 -5.96 -5.88 -1.64
C ALA A 56 -6.69 -5.53 -0.33
N ALA A 57 -5.96 -5.14 0.71
CA ALA A 57 -6.57 -4.69 1.97
C ALA A 57 -7.39 -3.41 1.79
N VAL A 58 -6.89 -2.43 1.03
CA VAL A 58 -7.64 -1.20 0.69
C VAL A 58 -8.92 -1.54 -0.06
N THR A 59 -8.85 -2.43 -1.06
CA THR A 59 -10.01 -2.85 -1.84
C THR A 59 -11.08 -3.53 -0.97
N GLU A 60 -10.68 -4.49 -0.15
CA GLU A 60 -11.60 -5.19 0.76
C GLU A 60 -12.24 -4.22 1.76
N TYR A 61 -11.45 -3.28 2.30
CA TYR A 61 -11.96 -2.23 3.17
C TYR A 61 -13.00 -1.36 2.47
N SER A 62 -12.70 -0.86 1.27
CA SER A 62 -13.62 0.01 0.51
C SER A 62 -14.92 -0.71 0.13
N GLN A 63 -14.86 -2.02 -0.15
CA GLN A 63 -16.04 -2.82 -0.44
C GLN A 63 -16.95 -2.96 0.79
N ASN A 64 -16.36 -3.20 1.96
CA ASN A 64 -17.09 -3.37 3.21
C ASN A 64 -17.64 -2.06 3.79
N SER A 65 -16.93 -0.94 3.61
CA SER A 65 -17.38 0.40 4.01
C SER A 65 -18.37 1.03 3.03
N GLY A 66 -18.53 0.46 1.83
CA GLY A 66 -19.44 0.95 0.79
C GLY A 66 -18.89 2.09 -0.06
N THR A 67 -17.59 2.36 0.03
CA THR A 67 -16.92 3.48 -0.66
C THR A 67 -16.25 3.07 -1.98
N TYR A 68 -16.13 1.77 -2.26
CA TYR A 68 -15.37 1.22 -3.41
C TYR A 68 -15.68 1.86 -4.77
N SER A 69 -16.97 2.11 -5.08
CA SER A 69 -17.37 2.66 -6.38
C SER A 69 -17.39 4.19 -6.44
N ASN A 70 -17.27 4.86 -5.31
CA ASN A 70 -17.60 6.28 -5.17
C ASN A 70 -16.43 7.13 -4.67
N GLU A 71 -15.36 6.50 -4.22
CA GLU A 71 -14.19 7.17 -3.63
C GLU A 71 -12.89 6.78 -4.32
N SER A 72 -11.91 7.68 -4.23
CA SER A 72 -10.57 7.40 -4.73
C SER A 72 -9.81 6.47 -3.79
N VAL A 73 -8.80 5.78 -4.33
CA VAL A 73 -7.89 4.93 -3.53
C VAL A 73 -7.22 5.73 -2.42
N TRP A 74 -6.92 7.00 -2.66
CA TRP A 74 -6.38 7.91 -1.65
C TRP A 74 -7.30 8.03 -0.43
N THR A 75 -8.58 8.35 -0.65
CA THR A 75 -9.56 8.50 0.44
C THR A 75 -9.73 7.19 1.20
N SER A 76 -9.96 6.09 0.48
CA SER A 76 -10.10 4.76 1.10
C SER A 76 -8.88 4.32 1.90
N MET A 77 -7.67 4.62 1.41
CA MET A 77 -6.42 4.32 2.12
C MET A 77 -6.29 5.18 3.38
N SER A 78 -6.62 6.48 3.29
CA SER A 78 -6.63 7.39 4.44
C SER A 78 -7.59 6.92 5.53
N ASP A 79 -8.81 6.51 5.15
CA ASP A 79 -9.82 6.04 6.08
C ASP A 79 -9.43 4.70 6.72
N LEU A 80 -8.89 3.77 5.93
CA LEU A 80 -8.35 2.50 6.44
C LEU A 80 -7.24 2.74 7.48
N LEU A 81 -6.31 3.67 7.23
CA LEU A 81 -5.23 3.99 8.17
C LEU A 81 -5.78 4.58 9.49
N ASN A 82 -6.80 5.43 9.41
CA ASN A 82 -7.48 5.95 10.61
C ASN A 82 -8.17 4.82 11.39
N ASP A 83 -8.85 3.90 10.71
CA ASP A 83 -9.51 2.76 11.36
C ASP A 83 -8.51 1.76 11.95
N MET A 84 -7.35 1.57 11.32
CA MET A 84 -6.25 0.79 11.89
C MET A 84 -5.69 1.41 13.17
N ARG A 85 -5.65 2.74 13.26
CA ARG A 85 -5.28 3.42 14.51
C ARG A 85 -6.32 3.16 15.61
N HIS A 86 -7.62 3.24 15.29
CA HIS A 86 -8.68 2.88 16.22
C HIS A 86 -8.62 1.41 16.66
N LEU A 87 -8.25 0.51 15.75
CA LEU A 87 -8.02 -0.89 16.07
C LEU A 87 -6.84 -1.06 17.04
N CYS A 88 -5.76 -0.31 16.86
CA CYS A 88 -4.63 -0.32 17.80
C CYS A 88 -5.05 0.11 19.20
N ASP A 89 -5.84 1.19 19.31
CA ASP A 89 -6.40 1.64 20.59
C ASP A 89 -7.24 0.54 21.25
N MET A 90 -8.08 -0.15 20.46
CA MET A 90 -8.93 -1.24 20.94
C MET A 90 -8.13 -2.47 21.41
N LEU A 91 -7.00 -2.77 20.76
CA LEU A 91 -6.15 -3.92 21.07
C LEU A 91 -5.04 -3.61 22.08
N GLY A 92 -4.85 -2.34 22.47
CA GLY A 92 -3.74 -1.90 23.30
C GLY A 92 -2.39 -1.98 22.60
N ILE A 93 -2.37 -1.86 21.26
CA ILE A 93 -1.16 -1.83 20.45
C ILE A 93 -0.69 -0.38 20.31
N ASP A 94 0.62 -0.13 20.46
CA ASP A 94 1.20 1.18 20.21
C ASP A 94 1.28 1.46 18.70
N TRP A 95 0.39 2.33 18.20
CA TRP A 95 0.38 2.77 16.80
C TRP A 95 1.73 3.35 16.36
N ASP A 96 2.35 4.17 17.19
CA ASP A 96 3.62 4.85 16.87
C ASP A 96 4.81 3.89 16.88
N ALA A 97 4.64 2.68 17.43
CA ALA A 97 5.64 1.61 17.33
C ALA A 97 5.48 0.80 16.04
N VAL A 98 4.26 0.48 15.62
CA VAL A 98 4.00 -0.37 14.42
C VAL A 98 4.01 0.41 13.11
N SER A 99 3.69 1.71 13.13
CA SER A 99 3.69 2.56 11.93
C SER A 99 5.07 3.15 11.59
N ARG A 100 6.12 2.80 12.36
CA ARG A 100 7.46 3.32 12.11
C ARG A 100 8.01 2.80 10.78
N PRO A 101 8.68 3.66 9.99
CA PRO A 101 9.18 3.30 8.66
C PRO A 101 10.40 2.36 8.68
N TYR A 102 10.85 1.85 9.85
CA TYR A 102 12.10 1.12 10.01
C TYR A 102 12.26 -0.06 9.04
N HIS A 103 11.17 -0.74 8.69
CA HIS A 103 11.22 -1.88 7.78
C HIS A 103 11.32 -1.46 6.31
N TYR A 104 10.72 -0.34 5.90
CA TYR A 104 10.75 0.09 4.51
C TYR A 104 12.14 0.56 4.09
N GLU A 105 12.81 1.38 4.92
CA GLU A 105 14.15 1.86 4.62
C GLU A 105 15.19 0.72 4.68
N ALA A 106 15.05 -0.22 5.62
CA ALA A 106 15.92 -1.39 5.74
C ALA A 106 15.69 -2.45 4.64
N GLU A 107 14.46 -2.62 4.17
CA GLU A 107 14.14 -3.53 3.05
C GLU A 107 14.64 -3.01 1.69
N ILE A 108 14.85 -1.69 1.59
CA ILE A 108 15.31 -1.01 0.37
C ILE A 108 16.83 -0.83 0.37
N SER A 109 17.50 -0.75 1.51
CA SER A 109 18.94 -0.42 1.55
C SER A 109 19.90 -1.60 1.35
N GLU A 110 19.45 -2.86 1.44
CA GLU A 110 20.33 -4.06 1.43
C GLU A 110 21.65 -3.89 2.24
N GLU A 111 21.66 -3.10 3.31
CA GLU A 111 22.76 -3.12 4.29
C GLU A 111 22.42 -4.14 5.38
N GLN A 112 22.75 -5.40 5.10
CA GLN A 112 23.02 -6.42 6.14
C GLN A 112 24.48 -6.36 6.58
#